data_AF-A0A3A8F7C9-F1
#
_entry.id   AF-A0A3A8F7C9-F1
#
_cell.length_a   1.000
_cell.length_b   1.000
_cell.length_c   1.000
_cell.angle_alpha   90.00
_cell.angle_beta   90.00
_cell.angle_gamma   90.00
#
_symmetry.space_group_name_H-M   'P 1'
#
loop_
_entity.id
_entity.type
_entity.pdbx_description
1 polymer ?
#
loop_
_entity_poly.entity_id
_entity_poly.type
_entity_poly.pdbx_seq_one_letter_code
_entity_poly.pdbx_strand_id
1 'polypeptide(L)'
;MYFIQPTRDIPHLDQVLDTLPSVQMIRIEDLHLYDPTIIAIADVQDYLTHQWTLPTIALALEDEGLALSAAWEQGALAGWIWSKLPANPQEALIRIDAKYKRNQDSRDLPSAAELQKKLLPNPIELLNYKIETLFQPSAYLSGDWYDYWKISDKEVMFYLADVSGHGVTSSLLTSWMAAFHGRSKNPRELIKKLNGMLVQENIEKHITMIAGILNIETHHLRWSSAGHYPPAILFEKDQEPRILTTSSFPLGLTEDLEVEEFECQLKPNARFIICSDGALEPFDGGLNEQLRQLVHHLQNQSFQAPEHVADDIAILSLRRIN
;
A
#
# COMPACT_ATOMS: atom_id res chain seq x y z
N MET A 1 -28.49 7.30 8.06
CA MET A 1 -29.12 7.00 6.75
C MET A 1 -30.23 8.00 6.52
N TYR A 2 -30.40 8.40 5.26
CA TYR A 2 -31.44 9.32 4.85
C TYR A 2 -32.59 8.58 4.19
N PHE A 3 -33.80 9.12 4.33
CA PHE A 3 -34.96 8.71 3.55
C PHE A 3 -35.40 9.89 2.71
N ILE A 4 -35.28 9.79 1.39
CA ILE A 4 -35.67 10.84 0.47
C ILE A 4 -37.18 10.77 0.31
N GLN A 5 -37.87 11.85 0.68
CA GLN A 5 -39.32 11.95 0.58
C GLN A 5 -39.74 11.77 -0.90
N PRO A 6 -40.61 10.78 -1.22
CA PRO A 6 -41.06 10.55 -2.59
C PRO A 6 -41.83 11.74 -3.17
N THR A 7 -41.65 12.03 -4.47
CA THR A 7 -42.41 13.09 -5.17
C THR A 7 -43.83 12.66 -5.55
N ARG A 8 -44.07 11.36 -5.62
CA ARG A 8 -45.35 10.74 -5.96
C ARG A 8 -46.00 10.08 -4.74
N ASP A 9 -47.29 9.81 -4.84
CA ASP A 9 -48.01 9.07 -3.81
C ASP A 9 -47.60 7.59 -3.82
N ILE A 10 -47.20 7.08 -2.66
CA ILE A 10 -46.65 5.74 -2.51
C ILE A 10 -47.52 4.93 -1.54
N PRO A 11 -48.20 3.88 -2.03
CA PRO A 11 -48.81 2.89 -1.16
C PRO A 11 -47.75 2.27 -0.25
N HIS A 12 -48.04 2.12 1.04
CA HIS A 12 -47.15 1.52 2.06
C HIS A 12 -46.02 2.42 2.58
N LEU A 13 -45.99 3.73 2.29
CA LEU A 13 -44.95 4.64 2.81
C LEU A 13 -44.83 4.59 4.35
N ASP A 14 -45.93 4.76 5.07
CA ASP A 14 -45.94 4.76 6.55
C ASP A 14 -45.47 3.40 7.10
N GLN A 15 -45.92 2.31 6.50
CA GLN A 15 -45.52 0.95 6.88
C GLN A 15 -44.01 0.75 6.70
N VAL A 16 -43.42 1.26 5.62
CA VAL A 16 -41.98 1.18 5.39
C VAL A 16 -41.22 2.02 6.42
N LEU A 17 -41.66 3.25 6.70
CA LEU A 17 -41.03 4.13 7.69
C LEU A 17 -41.05 3.51 9.09
N ASP A 18 -42.14 2.85 9.49
CA ASP A 18 -42.27 2.17 10.79
C ASP A 18 -41.33 0.95 10.93
N THR A 19 -40.97 0.31 9.82
CA THR A 19 -40.10 -0.88 9.81
C THR A 19 -38.61 -0.58 9.71
N LEU A 20 -38.25 0.62 9.27
CA LEU A 20 -36.86 1.05 9.14
C LEU A 20 -36.34 1.61 10.49
N PRO A 21 -35.03 1.50 10.78
CA PRO A 21 -34.43 2.19 11.92
C PRO A 21 -34.63 3.71 11.79
N SER A 22 -34.36 4.49 12.84
CA SER A 22 -34.51 5.96 12.86
C SER A 22 -33.77 6.63 11.68
N VAL A 23 -34.46 6.75 10.55
CA VAL A 23 -33.97 7.40 9.32
C VAL A 23 -34.40 8.85 9.34
N GLN A 24 -33.51 9.73 8.92
CA GLN A 24 -33.85 11.13 8.78
C GLN A 24 -34.52 11.33 7.43
N MET A 25 -35.78 11.79 7.44
CA MET A 25 -36.47 12.17 6.21
C MET A 25 -35.90 13.50 5.68
N ILE A 26 -35.56 13.52 4.39
CA ILE A 26 -34.99 14.68 3.69
C ILE A 26 -35.74 14.92 2.38
N ARG A 27 -35.70 16.15 1.87
CA ARG A 27 -36.33 16.51 0.60
C ARG A 27 -35.32 16.51 -0.54
N ILE A 28 -35.79 16.23 -1.75
CA ILE A 28 -34.96 16.19 -2.97
C ILE A 28 -34.30 17.56 -3.24
N GLU A 29 -35.00 18.66 -2.96
CA GLU A 29 -34.48 20.03 -3.12
C GLU A 29 -33.30 20.33 -2.20
N ASP A 30 -33.22 19.66 -1.06
CA ASP A 30 -32.23 19.91 -0.01
C ASP A 30 -31.04 18.94 -0.06
N LEU A 31 -30.96 18.03 -1.04
CA LEU A 31 -29.92 16.98 -1.07
C LEU A 31 -28.48 17.52 -0.99
N HIS A 32 -28.25 18.72 -1.52
CA HIS A 32 -26.96 19.41 -1.50
C HIS A 32 -26.49 19.84 -0.09
N LEU A 33 -27.39 19.85 0.89
CA LEU A 33 -27.11 20.21 2.29
C LEU A 33 -26.68 19.00 3.14
N TYR A 34 -26.73 17.79 2.59
CA TYR A 34 -26.49 16.54 3.30
C TYR A 34 -25.17 15.87 2.90
N ASP A 35 -24.67 15.00 3.78
CA ASP A 35 -23.40 14.31 3.57
C ASP A 35 -23.50 13.32 2.40
N PRO A 36 -22.70 13.48 1.33
CA PRO A 36 -22.76 12.63 0.14
C PRO A 36 -22.31 11.18 0.40
N THR A 37 -21.72 10.88 1.56
CA THR A 37 -21.23 9.54 1.91
C THR A 37 -22.28 8.67 2.62
N ILE A 38 -23.38 9.27 3.09
CA ILE A 38 -24.43 8.56 3.84
C ILE A 38 -25.44 7.95 2.87
N ILE A 39 -25.74 6.66 3.08
CA ILE A 39 -26.74 5.94 2.28
C ILE A 39 -28.13 6.57 2.43
N ALA A 40 -28.74 6.83 1.28
CA ALA A 40 -30.11 7.24 1.10
C ALA A 40 -31.01 6.07 0.70
N ILE A 41 -32.27 6.15 1.09
CA ILE A 41 -33.35 5.27 0.68
C ILE A 41 -34.34 6.13 -0.08
N ALA A 42 -34.72 5.75 -1.30
CA ALA A 42 -35.54 6.60 -2.17
C ALA A 42 -36.43 5.79 -3.10
N ASP A 43 -37.48 6.44 -3.61
CA ASP A 43 -38.29 5.88 -4.68
C ASP A 43 -37.48 5.78 -5.99
N VAL A 44 -37.69 4.69 -6.72
CA VAL A 44 -36.95 4.37 -7.94
C VAL A 44 -37.17 5.40 -9.05
N GLN A 45 -38.37 5.97 -9.18
CA GLN A 45 -38.65 6.97 -10.23
C GLN A 45 -37.95 8.27 -9.93
N ASP A 46 -37.92 8.69 -8.65
CA ASP A 46 -37.19 9.89 -8.24
C ASP A 46 -35.68 9.72 -8.47
N TYR A 47 -35.13 8.55 -8.14
CA TYR A 47 -33.72 8.24 -8.38
C TYR A 47 -33.34 8.35 -9.86
N LEU A 48 -34.14 7.75 -10.75
CA LEU A 48 -33.91 7.77 -12.20
C LEU A 48 -34.11 9.16 -12.82
N THR A 49 -35.05 9.94 -12.28
CA THR A 49 -35.40 11.28 -12.79
C THR A 49 -34.39 12.34 -12.38
N HIS A 50 -33.98 12.35 -11.10
CA HIS A 50 -33.14 13.40 -10.54
C HIS A 50 -31.65 13.08 -10.53
N GLN A 51 -31.27 11.80 -10.60
CA GLN A 51 -29.88 11.34 -10.77
C GLN A 51 -28.88 12.00 -9.81
N TRP A 52 -29.23 12.07 -8.52
CA TRP A 52 -28.34 12.60 -7.50
C TRP A 52 -27.12 11.70 -7.24
N THR A 53 -26.14 12.23 -6.52
CA THR A 53 -24.86 11.56 -6.26
C THR A 53 -24.83 10.71 -4.99
N LEU A 54 -25.85 10.80 -4.13
CA LEU A 54 -25.95 10.02 -2.90
C LEU A 54 -26.03 8.51 -3.20
N PRO A 55 -25.29 7.66 -2.46
CA PRO A 55 -25.44 6.21 -2.55
C PRO A 55 -26.85 5.79 -2.13
N THR A 56 -27.58 5.13 -3.04
CA THR A 56 -29.03 4.96 -2.88
C THR A 56 -29.47 3.50 -2.91
N ILE A 57 -30.36 3.13 -1.99
CA ILE A 57 -31.20 1.92 -2.08
C ILE A 57 -32.53 2.36 -2.72
N ALA A 58 -32.84 1.80 -3.89
CA ALA A 58 -34.04 2.15 -4.65
C ALA A 58 -35.22 1.26 -4.25
N LEU A 59 -36.37 1.87 -3.93
CA LEU A 59 -37.64 1.17 -3.72
C LEU A 59 -38.53 1.31 -4.95
N ALA A 60 -39.07 0.18 -5.40
CA ALA A 60 -39.97 0.11 -6.54
C ALA A 60 -41.30 -0.55 -6.14
N LEU A 61 -42.38 -0.25 -6.88
CA LEU A 61 -43.61 -1.03 -6.81
C LEU A 61 -43.42 -2.40 -7.51
N GLU A 62 -44.32 -3.35 -7.27
CA GLU A 62 -44.19 -4.71 -7.81
C GLU A 62 -44.16 -4.77 -9.34
N ASP A 63 -44.83 -3.83 -10.01
CA ASP A 63 -44.89 -3.71 -11.46
C ASP A 63 -43.73 -2.90 -12.07
N GLU A 64 -42.84 -2.34 -11.23
CA GLU A 64 -41.75 -1.46 -11.64
C GLU A 64 -40.39 -2.16 -11.74
N GLY A 65 -40.37 -3.47 -11.99
CA GLY A 65 -39.13 -4.25 -12.12
C GLY A 65 -38.15 -3.72 -13.17
N LEU A 66 -38.66 -3.13 -14.26
CA LEU A 66 -37.82 -2.48 -15.29
C LEU A 66 -37.12 -1.23 -14.75
N ALA A 67 -37.81 -0.41 -13.96
CA ALA A 67 -37.23 0.78 -13.35
C ALA A 67 -36.16 0.38 -12.33
N LEU A 68 -36.40 -0.69 -11.56
CA LEU A 68 -35.40 -1.22 -10.63
C LEU A 68 -34.15 -1.70 -11.37
N SER A 69 -34.31 -2.42 -12.48
CA SER A 69 -33.19 -2.84 -13.33
C SER A 69 -32.39 -1.63 -13.86
N ALA A 70 -33.07 -0.57 -14.32
CA ALA A 70 -32.42 0.65 -14.77
C ALA A 70 -31.66 1.36 -13.63
N ALA A 71 -32.22 1.38 -12.42
CA ALA A 71 -31.57 1.97 -11.25
C ALA A 71 -30.28 1.22 -10.87
N TRP A 72 -30.27 -0.12 -11.01
CA TRP A 72 -29.06 -0.93 -10.84
C TRP A 72 -27.97 -0.57 -11.85
N GLU A 73 -28.34 -0.38 -13.13
CA GLU A 73 -27.38 0.07 -14.17
C GLU A 73 -26.83 1.47 -13.89
N GLN A 74 -27.61 2.34 -13.25
CA GLN A 74 -27.18 3.69 -12.85
C GLN A 74 -26.42 3.74 -11.51
N GLY A 75 -26.21 2.60 -10.85
CA GLY A 75 -25.37 2.50 -9.66
C GLY A 75 -26.11 2.50 -8.32
N ALA A 76 -27.42 2.20 -8.30
CA ALA A 76 -28.13 1.91 -7.06
C ALA A 76 -27.46 0.73 -6.32
N LEU A 77 -27.35 0.83 -5.00
CA LEU A 77 -26.64 -0.16 -4.18
C LEU A 77 -27.43 -1.45 -3.99
N ALA A 78 -28.76 -1.34 -3.98
CA ALA A 78 -29.71 -2.42 -3.86
C ALA A 78 -31.08 -1.96 -4.36
N GLY A 79 -31.94 -2.93 -4.69
CA GLY A 79 -33.34 -2.70 -5.05
C GLY A 79 -34.29 -3.45 -4.12
N TRP A 80 -35.27 -2.76 -3.56
CA TRP A 80 -36.31 -3.31 -2.70
C TRP A 80 -37.71 -3.02 -3.25
N ILE A 81 -38.71 -3.73 -2.75
CA ILE A 81 -40.11 -3.54 -3.14
C ILE A 81 -40.89 -2.93 -1.98
N TRP A 82 -41.67 -1.87 -2.24
CA TRP A 82 -42.46 -1.16 -1.22
C TRP A 82 -43.39 -2.07 -0.42
N SER A 83 -44.08 -3.01 -1.08
CA SER A 83 -44.99 -3.98 -0.45
C SER A 83 -44.27 -5.12 0.27
N LYS A 84 -42.96 -5.31 0.01
CA LYS A 84 -42.21 -6.50 0.43
C LYS A 84 -40.73 -6.17 0.69
N LEU A 85 -40.49 -5.58 1.85
CA LEU A 85 -39.14 -5.39 2.38
C LEU A 85 -38.44 -6.73 2.70
N PRO A 86 -37.11 -6.75 2.81
CA PRO A 86 -36.37 -7.91 3.31
C PRO A 86 -36.87 -8.36 4.69
N ALA A 87 -36.76 -9.65 5.01
CA ALA A 87 -37.23 -10.20 6.28
C ALA A 87 -36.63 -9.51 7.52
N ASN A 88 -35.36 -9.10 7.44
CA ASN A 88 -34.66 -8.29 8.43
C ASN A 88 -34.08 -7.02 7.78
N PRO A 89 -34.85 -5.92 7.63
CA PRO A 89 -34.38 -4.72 6.94
C PRO A 89 -33.14 -4.11 7.59
N GLN A 90 -33.06 -4.11 8.92
CA GLN A 90 -31.90 -3.58 9.65
C GLN A 90 -30.60 -4.35 9.33
N GLU A 91 -30.66 -5.68 9.30
CA GLU A 91 -29.49 -6.51 8.97
C GLU A 91 -29.07 -6.33 7.49
N ALA A 92 -30.06 -6.21 6.59
CA ALA A 92 -29.81 -5.92 5.18
C ALA A 92 -29.13 -4.56 4.99
N LEU A 93 -29.56 -3.51 5.71
CA LEU A 93 -28.93 -2.19 5.69
C LEU A 93 -27.47 -2.25 6.15
N ILE A 94 -27.20 -2.95 7.26
CA ILE A 94 -25.82 -3.12 7.77
C ILE A 94 -24.94 -3.81 6.72
N ARG A 95 -25.45 -4.86 6.06
CA ARG A 95 -24.71 -5.58 5.01
C ARG A 95 -24.43 -4.70 3.79
N ILE A 96 -25.41 -3.89 3.35
CA ILE A 96 -25.27 -2.98 2.21
C ILE A 96 -24.28 -1.86 2.54
N ASP A 97 -24.38 -1.25 3.72
CA ASP A 97 -23.44 -0.21 4.20
C ASP A 97 -22.01 -0.74 4.29
N ALA A 98 -21.81 -1.92 4.86
CA ALA A 98 -20.50 -2.56 4.93
C ALA A 98 -19.92 -2.85 3.54
N LYS A 99 -20.75 -3.32 2.59
CA LYS A 99 -20.32 -3.56 1.20
C LYS A 99 -19.97 -2.25 0.48
N TYR A 100 -20.78 -1.20 0.68
CA TYR A 100 -20.56 0.11 0.08
C TYR A 100 -19.26 0.74 0.58
N LYS A 101 -19.02 0.75 1.89
CA LYS A 101 -17.79 1.26 2.50
C LYS A 101 -16.54 0.52 2.01
N ARG A 102 -16.57 -0.81 1.96
CA ARG A 102 -15.48 -1.62 1.38
C ARG A 102 -15.17 -1.25 -0.08
N ASN A 103 -16.20 -0.93 -0.85
CA ASN A 103 -16.04 -0.51 -2.25
C ASN A 103 -15.56 0.96 -2.37
N GLN A 104 -15.89 1.83 -1.42
CA GLN A 104 -15.37 3.20 -1.35
C GLN A 104 -13.88 3.22 -1.01
N ASP A 105 -13.44 2.41 -0.04
CA ASP A 105 -12.01 2.25 0.29
C ASP A 105 -11.21 1.89 -0.98
N SER A 106 -11.80 1.09 -1.88
CA SER A 106 -11.19 0.69 -3.16
C SER A 106 -11.06 1.82 -4.19
N ARG A 107 -11.75 2.97 -4.04
CA ARG A 107 -11.70 4.09 -5.01
C ARG A 107 -10.57 5.08 -4.74
N ASP A 108 -10.21 5.30 -3.47
CA ASP A 108 -9.13 6.23 -3.11
C ASP A 108 -7.76 5.54 -3.08
N LEU A 109 -7.72 4.21 -2.88
CA LEU A 109 -6.49 3.42 -2.89
C LEU A 109 -5.67 3.56 -4.18
N PRO A 110 -6.26 3.55 -5.41
CA PRO A 110 -5.50 3.87 -6.62
C PRO A 110 -4.85 5.26 -6.59
N SER A 111 -5.57 6.28 -6.13
CA SER A 111 -5.03 7.64 -6.03
C SER A 111 -3.93 7.75 -4.99
N ALA A 112 -4.09 7.08 -3.85
CA ALA A 112 -3.07 6.97 -2.81
C ALA A 112 -1.83 6.21 -3.31
N ALA A 113 -2.01 5.14 -4.10
CA ALA A 113 -0.92 4.40 -4.73
C ALA A 113 -0.13 5.27 -5.70
N GLU A 114 -0.80 6.07 -6.52
CA GLU A 114 -0.14 7.02 -7.42
C GLU A 114 0.62 8.11 -6.65
N LEU A 115 0.09 8.56 -5.52
CA LEU A 115 0.84 9.46 -4.62
C LEU A 115 2.07 8.76 -4.03
N GLN A 116 1.91 7.54 -3.52
CA GLN A 116 3.01 6.76 -2.94
C GLN A 116 4.11 6.57 -3.97
N LYS A 117 3.81 6.13 -5.20
CA LYS A 117 4.81 5.99 -6.27
C LYS A 117 5.56 7.30 -6.58
N LYS A 118 4.90 8.46 -6.51
CA LYS A 118 5.55 9.78 -6.71
C LYS A 118 6.53 10.16 -5.61
N LEU A 119 6.44 9.52 -4.44
CA LEU A 119 7.40 9.72 -3.34
C LEU A 119 8.68 8.91 -3.52
N LEU A 120 8.72 7.92 -4.42
CA LEU A 120 9.94 7.17 -4.73
C LEU A 120 11.03 8.11 -5.26
N PRO A 121 12.31 7.81 -5.02
CA PRO A 121 13.40 8.66 -5.48
C PRO A 121 13.42 8.78 -7.00
N ASN A 122 13.68 9.99 -7.48
CA ASN A 122 13.99 10.21 -8.89
C ASN A 122 15.33 9.56 -9.24
N PRO A 123 15.48 9.00 -10.45
CA PRO A 123 16.77 8.49 -10.92
C PRO A 123 17.87 9.56 -10.82
N ILE A 124 19.02 9.17 -10.28
CA ILE A 124 20.22 10.01 -10.22
C ILE A 124 21.32 9.44 -11.10
N GLU A 125 22.03 10.32 -11.80
CA GLU A 125 23.21 9.93 -12.57
C GLU A 125 24.43 9.84 -11.67
N LEU A 126 25.13 8.70 -11.74
CA LEU A 126 26.34 8.42 -10.99
C LEU A 126 27.47 8.02 -11.93
N LEU A 127 28.64 8.60 -11.73
CA LEU A 127 29.83 8.22 -12.48
C LEU A 127 30.19 6.76 -12.16
N ASN A 128 30.35 5.93 -13.19
CA ASN A 128 30.72 4.50 -13.10
C ASN A 128 29.71 3.59 -12.37
N TYR A 129 28.50 4.07 -12.06
CA TYR A 129 27.47 3.26 -11.40
C TYR A 129 26.14 3.32 -12.12
N LYS A 130 25.43 2.19 -12.11
CA LYS A 130 24.02 2.09 -12.48
C LYS A 130 23.22 1.70 -11.24
N ILE A 131 22.17 2.46 -10.94
CA ILE A 131 21.16 2.08 -9.97
C ILE A 131 20.03 1.39 -10.73
N GLU A 132 19.66 0.18 -10.31
CA GLU A 132 18.54 -0.58 -10.88
C GLU A 132 17.55 -0.86 -9.75
N THR A 133 16.27 -0.59 -10.01
CA THR A 133 15.22 -0.75 -8.99
C THR A 133 14.02 -1.52 -9.50
N LEU A 134 13.33 -2.19 -8.58
CA LEU A 134 12.02 -2.79 -8.79
C LEU A 134 11.13 -2.42 -7.61
N PHE A 135 9.89 -2.02 -7.91
CA PHE A 135 8.86 -1.73 -6.91
C PHE A 135 7.54 -2.30 -7.39
N GLN A 136 7.06 -3.34 -6.74
CA GLN A 136 5.86 -4.07 -7.11
C GLN A 136 5.02 -4.32 -5.85
N PRO A 137 4.01 -3.47 -5.57
CA PRO A 137 3.05 -3.73 -4.51
C PRO A 137 2.23 -5.01 -4.79
N SER A 138 1.88 -5.74 -3.74
CA SER A 138 0.95 -6.88 -3.72
C SER A 138 -0.51 -6.47 -3.94
N ALA A 139 -0.85 -5.24 -3.53
CA ALA A 139 -2.15 -4.63 -3.74
C ALA A 139 -1.98 -3.22 -4.36
N TYR A 140 -2.69 -2.22 -3.85
CA TYR A 140 -2.53 -0.84 -4.29
C TYR A 140 -1.31 -0.15 -3.67
N LEU A 141 -1.15 -0.32 -2.36
CA LEU A 141 -0.15 0.36 -1.53
C LEU A 141 0.84 -0.66 -0.99
N SER A 142 2.08 -0.23 -0.77
CA SER A 142 3.15 -1.11 -0.30
C SER A 142 3.72 -0.70 1.06
N GLY A 143 3.97 -1.71 1.91
CA GLY A 143 4.77 -1.64 3.13
C GLY A 143 6.28 -1.72 2.89
N ASP A 144 6.69 -2.06 1.68
CA ASP A 144 8.08 -2.01 1.25
C ASP A 144 8.44 -0.62 0.73
N TRP A 145 9.71 -0.25 0.88
CA TRP A 145 10.22 1.02 0.41
C TRP A 145 11.70 0.96 0.11
N TYR A 146 12.14 1.63 -0.96
CA TYR A 146 13.54 1.96 -1.14
C TYR A 146 13.69 3.45 -1.35
N ASP A 147 14.88 3.95 -1.02
CA ASP A 147 15.24 5.32 -1.28
C ASP A 147 16.75 5.45 -1.54
N TYR A 148 17.14 6.49 -2.27
CA TYR A 148 18.54 6.85 -2.47
C TYR A 148 18.68 8.32 -2.85
N TRP A 149 19.77 8.95 -2.41
CA TRP A 149 20.09 10.34 -2.74
C TRP A 149 21.59 10.61 -2.66
N LYS A 150 22.04 11.67 -3.34
CA LYS A 150 23.41 12.19 -3.19
C LYS A 150 23.54 12.92 -1.85
N ILE A 151 24.47 12.49 -1.01
CA ILE A 151 24.93 13.25 0.16
C ILE A 151 25.88 14.36 -0.30
N SER A 152 26.70 14.05 -1.30
CA SER A 152 27.67 14.93 -1.95
C SER A 152 27.92 14.46 -3.39
N ASP A 153 28.83 15.11 -4.11
CA ASP A 153 29.26 14.64 -5.45
C ASP A 153 29.94 13.26 -5.42
N LYS A 154 30.38 12.81 -4.23
CA LYS A 154 31.16 11.58 -4.05
C LYS A 154 30.40 10.48 -3.32
N GLU A 155 29.38 10.84 -2.55
CA GLU A 155 28.71 9.91 -1.64
C GLU A 155 27.22 9.83 -1.93
N VAL A 156 26.73 8.60 -2.02
CA VAL A 156 25.33 8.27 -2.25
C VAL A 156 24.83 7.48 -1.07
N MET A 157 23.78 7.98 -0.43
CA MET A 157 23.04 7.23 0.57
C MET A 157 21.98 6.38 -0.13
N PHE A 158 21.71 5.21 0.43
CA PHE A 158 20.59 4.37 0.02
C PHE A 158 20.03 3.62 1.21
N TYR A 159 18.78 3.19 1.11
CA TYR A 159 18.23 2.18 1.97
C TYR A 159 17.11 1.39 1.28
N LEU A 160 16.83 0.21 1.81
CA LEU A 160 15.60 -0.53 1.59
C LEU A 160 15.01 -0.87 2.95
N ALA A 161 13.70 -0.73 3.08
CA ALA A 161 12.96 -1.04 4.28
C ALA A 161 11.69 -1.81 3.96
N ASP A 162 11.27 -2.63 4.90
CA ASP A 162 10.04 -3.39 4.87
C ASP A 162 9.35 -3.21 6.22
N VAL A 163 8.09 -2.77 6.18
CA VAL A 163 7.26 -2.52 7.35
C VAL A 163 6.38 -3.74 7.58
N SER A 164 6.48 -4.31 8.78
CA SER A 164 5.72 -5.50 9.18
C SER A 164 4.23 -5.46 8.83
N GLY A 165 3.79 -6.50 8.11
CA GLY A 165 2.42 -6.67 7.64
C GLY A 165 2.05 -5.73 6.48
N HIS A 166 0.96 -6.03 5.79
CA HIS A 166 0.61 -5.38 4.53
C HIS A 166 -0.52 -4.34 4.67
N GLY A 167 -0.70 -3.52 3.62
CA GLY A 167 -1.85 -2.64 3.44
C GLY A 167 -1.64 -1.19 3.87
N VAL A 168 -2.74 -0.49 4.15
CA VAL A 168 -2.75 0.97 4.33
C VAL A 168 -1.83 1.41 5.47
N THR A 169 -1.91 0.77 6.64
CA THR A 169 -1.13 1.21 7.80
C THR A 169 0.38 1.09 7.59
N SER A 170 0.87 0.00 6.97
CA SER A 170 2.31 -0.12 6.66
C SER A 170 2.74 0.88 5.58
N SER A 171 1.89 1.13 4.58
CA SER A 171 2.17 2.13 3.55
C SER A 171 2.23 3.58 4.03
N LEU A 172 1.52 3.91 5.13
CA LEU A 172 1.63 5.21 5.76
C LEU A 172 3.00 5.40 6.42
N LEU A 173 3.57 4.33 7.00
CA LEU A 173 4.92 4.37 7.56
C LEU A 173 5.99 4.52 6.47
N THR A 174 5.86 3.83 5.33
CA THR A 174 6.79 4.04 4.19
C THR A 174 6.68 5.45 3.63
N SER A 175 5.46 5.99 3.52
CA SER A 175 5.23 7.39 3.10
C SER A 175 5.84 8.39 4.09
N TRP A 176 5.76 8.11 5.39
CA TRP A 176 6.42 8.91 6.42
C TRP A 176 7.95 8.84 6.31
N MET A 177 8.52 7.67 6.00
CA MET A 177 9.96 7.50 5.77
C MET A 177 10.47 8.29 4.56
N ALA A 178 9.65 8.45 3.51
CA ALA A 178 10.00 9.32 2.37
C ALA A 178 10.28 10.77 2.80
N ALA A 179 9.73 11.25 3.92
CA ALA A 179 10.05 12.57 4.46
C ALA A 179 11.51 12.70 4.95
N PHE A 180 12.27 11.62 5.06
CA PHE A 180 13.68 11.64 5.44
C PHE A 180 14.64 11.71 4.25
N HIS A 181 14.12 11.60 3.02
CA HIS A 181 14.89 11.75 1.79
C HIS A 181 15.74 13.02 1.81
N GLY A 182 17.04 12.89 1.56
CA GLY A 182 17.98 14.02 1.52
C GLY A 182 18.31 14.66 2.86
N ARG A 183 17.75 14.19 3.99
CA ARG A 183 17.94 14.80 5.32
C ARG A 183 19.00 14.12 6.17
N SER A 184 19.21 12.82 5.97
CA SER A 184 20.29 12.07 6.65
C SER A 184 21.53 11.98 5.78
N LYS A 185 22.70 11.97 6.44
CA LYS A 185 24.01 11.72 5.84
C LYS A 185 24.72 10.51 6.43
N ASN A 186 24.05 9.78 7.33
CA ASN A 186 24.62 8.65 8.04
C ASN A 186 23.55 7.55 8.20
N PRO A 187 23.81 6.30 7.75
CA PRO A 187 22.87 5.19 7.86
C PRO A 187 22.48 4.85 9.28
N ARG A 188 23.44 4.84 10.21
CA ARG A 188 23.20 4.52 11.61
C ARG A 188 22.37 5.59 12.30
N GLU A 189 22.60 6.86 11.98
CA GLU A 189 21.77 7.95 12.48
C GLU A 189 20.34 7.87 11.94
N LEU A 190 20.16 7.52 10.67
CA LEU A 190 18.83 7.29 10.09
C LEU A 190 18.10 6.16 10.82
N ILE A 191 18.74 5.00 10.96
CA ILE A 191 18.19 3.84 11.67
C ILE A 191 17.79 4.20 13.11
N LYS A 192 18.69 4.84 13.86
CA LYS A 192 18.41 5.24 15.25
C LYS A 192 17.28 6.25 15.35
N LYS A 193 17.22 7.21 14.44
CA LYS A 193 16.17 8.23 14.41
C LYS A 193 14.80 7.60 14.13
N LEU A 194 14.72 6.72 13.14
CA LEU A 194 13.48 6.02 12.82
C LEU A 194 13.05 5.10 13.99
N ASN A 195 13.99 4.36 14.59
CA ASN A 195 13.72 3.51 15.75
C ASN A 195 13.15 4.32 16.93
N GLY A 196 13.81 5.43 17.28
CA GLY A 196 13.38 6.28 18.38
C GLY A 196 11.98 6.86 18.16
N MET A 197 11.64 7.23 16.93
CA MET A 197 10.29 7.74 16.61
C MET A 197 9.21 6.65 16.70
N LEU A 198 9.49 5.42 16.25
CA LEU A 198 8.53 4.30 16.40
C LEU A 198 8.26 3.97 17.87
N VAL A 199 9.33 3.88 18.67
CA VAL A 199 9.26 3.58 20.11
C VAL A 199 8.54 4.71 20.86
N GLN A 200 8.92 5.96 20.62
CA GLN A 200 8.35 7.12 21.32
C GLN A 200 6.85 7.26 21.07
N GLU A 201 6.39 7.01 19.83
CA GLU A 201 4.98 7.12 19.46
C GLU A 201 4.20 5.81 19.73
N ASN A 202 4.83 4.81 20.35
CA ASN A 202 4.27 3.49 20.66
C ASN A 202 3.57 2.85 19.44
N ILE A 203 4.22 2.92 18.28
CA ILE A 203 3.70 2.35 17.04
C ILE A 203 3.82 0.82 17.10
N GLU A 204 2.70 0.10 17.06
CA GLU A 204 2.64 -1.37 17.06
C GLU A 204 3.01 -1.99 15.70
N LYS A 205 4.10 -1.50 15.10
CA LYS A 205 4.71 -1.99 13.87
C LYS A 205 6.21 -1.97 14.03
N HIS A 206 6.88 -2.97 13.47
CA HIS A 206 8.32 -2.96 13.29
C HIS A 206 8.71 -2.76 11.84
N ILE A 207 9.93 -2.26 11.62
CA ILE A 207 10.50 -2.02 10.30
C ILE A 207 11.82 -2.77 10.21
N THR A 208 11.97 -3.61 9.20
CA THR A 208 13.27 -4.17 8.83
C THR A 208 13.93 -3.22 7.84
N MET A 209 15.26 -3.06 7.90
CA MET A 209 15.97 -2.11 7.03
C MET A 209 17.41 -2.52 6.73
N ILE A 210 17.86 -2.30 5.50
CA ILE A 210 19.28 -2.12 5.17
C ILE A 210 19.50 -0.68 4.71
N ALA A 211 20.43 0.03 5.33
CA ALA A 211 20.82 1.38 4.95
C ALA A 211 22.34 1.48 4.76
N GLY A 212 22.79 2.24 3.77
CA GLY A 212 24.22 2.34 3.46
C GLY A 212 24.63 3.60 2.73
N ILE A 213 25.94 3.78 2.61
CA ILE A 213 26.60 4.82 1.83
C ILE A 213 27.59 4.17 0.88
N LEU A 214 27.51 4.59 -0.39
CA LEU A 214 28.50 4.30 -1.40
C LEU A 214 29.31 5.56 -1.69
N ASN A 215 30.64 5.49 -1.52
CA ASN A 215 31.55 6.47 -2.08
C ASN A 215 31.90 6.07 -3.52
N ILE A 216 31.49 6.85 -4.52
CA ILE A 216 31.65 6.52 -5.94
C ILE A 216 33.06 6.75 -6.47
N GLU A 217 33.90 7.50 -5.75
CA GLU A 217 35.29 7.78 -6.12
C GLU A 217 36.21 6.68 -5.60
N THR A 218 36.07 6.32 -4.31
CA THR A 218 36.85 5.24 -3.71
C THR A 218 36.25 3.87 -3.99
N HIS A 219 34.98 3.80 -4.43
CA HIS A 219 34.17 2.58 -4.58
C HIS A 219 33.92 1.82 -3.27
N HIS A 220 34.10 2.50 -2.15
CA HIS A 220 33.90 1.95 -0.82
C HIS A 220 32.42 1.98 -0.44
N LEU A 221 31.86 0.82 -0.10
CA LEU A 221 30.47 0.65 0.32
C LEU A 221 30.43 0.31 1.80
N ARG A 222 29.63 1.06 2.56
CA ARG A 222 29.35 0.79 3.98
C ARG A 222 27.86 0.66 4.19
N TRP A 223 27.43 -0.30 5.00
CA TRP A 223 26.01 -0.49 5.29
C TRP A 223 25.79 -1.03 6.71
N SER A 224 24.59 -0.82 7.21
CA SER A 224 24.06 -1.41 8.42
C SER A 224 22.73 -2.07 8.09
N SER A 225 22.43 -3.16 8.79
CA SER A 225 21.17 -3.87 8.70
C SER A 225 20.50 -3.86 10.06
N ALA A 226 19.18 -3.75 10.06
CA ALA A 226 18.31 -3.75 11.22
C ALA A 226 17.22 -4.82 11.03
N GLY A 227 17.54 -6.07 11.41
CA GLY A 227 16.64 -7.21 11.32
C GLY A 227 16.19 -7.61 9.91
N HIS A 228 16.84 -7.11 8.85
CA HIS A 228 16.38 -7.30 7.48
C HIS A 228 16.74 -8.67 6.91
N TYR A 229 15.77 -9.26 6.21
CA TYR A 229 15.90 -10.49 5.46
C TYR A 229 15.14 -10.34 4.13
N PRO A 230 15.67 -10.86 3.00
CA PRO A 230 16.95 -11.53 2.83
C PRO A 230 18.17 -10.61 3.04
N PRO A 231 19.36 -11.16 3.35
CA PRO A 231 20.57 -10.36 3.48
C PRO A 231 20.98 -9.72 2.16
N ALA A 232 21.80 -8.67 2.22
CA ALA A 232 22.40 -8.10 1.03
C ALA A 232 23.23 -9.16 0.26
N ILE A 233 23.17 -9.10 -1.06
CA ILE A 233 23.85 -10.04 -1.95
C ILE A 233 24.89 -9.28 -2.77
N LEU A 234 26.14 -9.74 -2.73
CA LEU A 234 27.23 -9.19 -3.53
C LEU A 234 27.62 -10.19 -4.63
N PHE A 235 27.49 -9.75 -5.87
CA PHE A 235 28.01 -10.44 -7.05
C PHE A 235 29.31 -9.79 -7.49
N GLU A 236 30.35 -10.60 -7.67
CA GLU A 236 31.60 -10.19 -8.31
C GLU A 236 31.89 -11.13 -9.47
N LYS A 237 32.58 -10.63 -10.49
CA LYS A 237 32.97 -11.44 -11.64
C LYS A 237 33.85 -12.63 -11.19
N ASP A 238 33.59 -13.80 -11.76
CA ASP A 238 34.34 -15.05 -11.55
C ASP A 238 34.42 -15.50 -10.08
N GLN A 239 33.46 -15.10 -9.25
CA GLN A 239 33.34 -15.48 -7.84
C GLN A 239 31.93 -15.95 -7.53
N GLU A 240 31.82 -16.84 -6.55
CA GLU A 240 30.52 -17.24 -6.00
C GLU A 240 29.79 -16.04 -5.38
N PRO A 241 28.45 -15.98 -5.48
CA PRO A 241 27.65 -14.95 -4.82
C PRO A 241 27.92 -14.93 -3.31
N ARG A 242 28.17 -13.74 -2.77
CA ARG A 242 28.39 -13.55 -1.34
C ARG A 242 27.11 -13.08 -0.69
N ILE A 243 26.59 -13.88 0.23
CA ILE A 243 25.46 -13.51 1.10
C ILE A 243 26.03 -12.79 2.32
N LEU A 244 25.66 -11.52 2.51
CA LEU A 244 26.21 -10.63 3.51
C LEU A 244 25.32 -10.63 4.75
N THR A 245 25.28 -11.77 5.45
CA THR A 245 24.45 -11.98 6.63
C THR A 245 24.82 -11.00 7.75
N THR A 246 23.79 -10.44 8.38
CA THR A 246 23.90 -9.50 9.51
C THR A 246 23.00 -9.98 10.65
N SER A 247 23.28 -9.55 11.88
CA SER A 247 22.44 -9.86 13.04
C SER A 247 22.12 -8.59 13.82
N SER A 248 20.84 -8.23 13.87
CA SER A 248 20.34 -7.09 14.64
C SER A 248 18.81 -7.16 14.74
N PHE A 249 18.22 -6.42 15.68
CA PHE A 249 16.77 -6.35 15.80
C PHE A 249 16.15 -5.42 14.73
N PRO A 250 14.92 -5.71 14.28
CA PRO A 250 14.10 -4.72 13.58
C PRO A 250 13.87 -3.44 14.39
N LEU A 251 13.63 -2.33 13.70
CA LEU A 251 13.27 -1.06 14.32
C LEU A 251 11.91 -1.19 15.01
N GLY A 252 11.73 -0.50 16.13
CA GLY A 252 10.48 -0.45 16.91
C GLY A 252 10.36 -1.53 17.98
N LEU A 253 11.28 -2.53 18.01
CA LEU A 253 11.21 -3.63 18.98
C LEU A 253 11.98 -3.38 20.28
N THR A 254 12.98 -2.49 20.25
CA THR A 254 13.81 -2.17 21.42
C THR A 254 14.27 -0.72 21.37
N GLU A 255 14.35 -0.05 22.52
CA GLU A 255 14.87 1.33 22.62
C GLU A 255 16.37 1.36 22.31
N ASP A 256 17.11 0.37 22.81
CA ASP A 256 18.56 0.24 22.69
C ASP A 256 18.96 -0.53 21.42
N LEU A 257 18.52 -0.04 20.26
CA LEU A 257 18.85 -0.67 18.98
C LEU A 257 20.32 -0.43 18.62
N GLU A 258 21.13 -1.47 18.75
CA GLU A 258 22.50 -1.52 18.25
C GLU A 258 22.55 -2.13 16.84
N VAL A 259 23.18 -1.40 15.91
CA VAL A 259 23.46 -1.87 14.55
C VAL A 259 24.95 -1.79 14.27
N GLU A 260 25.48 -2.90 13.77
CA GLU A 260 26.85 -3.02 13.27
C GLU A 260 26.98 -2.35 11.89
N GLU A 261 28.16 -1.80 11.60
CA GLU A 261 28.52 -1.28 10.29
C GLU A 261 29.43 -2.29 9.60
N PHE A 262 29.06 -2.68 8.39
CA PHE A 262 29.81 -3.56 7.51
C PHE A 262 30.35 -2.74 6.35
N GLU A 263 31.48 -3.17 5.80
CA GLU A 263 32.11 -2.48 4.69
C GLU A 263 32.72 -3.43 3.67
N CYS A 264 32.72 -3.01 2.42
CA CYS A 264 33.46 -3.67 1.37
C CYS A 264 33.84 -2.72 0.23
N GLN A 265 34.81 -3.16 -0.56
CA GLN A 265 35.28 -2.46 -1.74
C GLN A 265 34.60 -3.06 -2.98
N LEU A 266 33.77 -2.28 -3.69
CA LEU A 266 33.11 -2.78 -4.91
C LEU A 266 34.11 -2.84 -6.06
N LYS A 267 34.42 -4.04 -6.55
CA LYS A 267 35.28 -4.26 -7.73
C LYS A 267 34.59 -3.86 -9.03
N PRO A 268 35.34 -3.63 -10.13
CA PRO A 268 34.76 -3.48 -11.46
C PRO A 268 33.74 -4.59 -11.77
N ASN A 269 32.58 -4.23 -12.34
CA ASN A 269 31.45 -5.14 -12.61
C ASN A 269 30.78 -5.76 -11.38
N ALA A 270 31.15 -5.37 -10.15
CA ALA A 270 30.47 -5.83 -8.96
C ALA A 270 29.06 -5.26 -8.87
N ARG A 271 28.14 -6.05 -8.30
CA ARG A 271 26.76 -5.65 -8.10
C ARG A 271 26.34 -6.00 -6.68
N PHE A 272 25.99 -4.97 -5.93
CA PHE A 272 25.39 -5.08 -4.61
C PHE A 272 23.87 -4.99 -4.75
N ILE A 273 23.13 -5.94 -4.18
CA ILE A 273 21.67 -6.01 -4.25
C ILE A 273 21.10 -6.15 -2.85
N ILE A 274 20.05 -5.38 -2.58
CA ILE A 274 19.16 -5.56 -1.44
C ILE A 274 17.73 -5.71 -1.97
N CYS A 275 16.94 -6.55 -1.31
CA CYS A 275 15.57 -6.83 -1.70
C CYS A 275 14.74 -7.15 -0.46
N SER A 276 13.45 -6.82 -0.49
CA SER A 276 12.50 -7.26 0.52
C SER A 276 12.26 -8.78 0.47
N ASP A 277 11.61 -9.31 1.50
CA ASP A 277 11.27 -10.72 1.62
C ASP A 277 10.28 -11.19 0.56
N GLY A 278 9.40 -10.32 0.04
CA GLY A 278 8.54 -10.66 -1.09
C GLY A 278 9.28 -11.04 -2.37
N ALA A 279 10.58 -10.73 -2.51
CA ALA A 279 11.40 -11.27 -3.59
C ALA A 279 11.60 -12.79 -3.52
N LEU A 280 11.35 -13.42 -2.37
CA LEU A 280 11.45 -14.87 -2.14
C LEU A 280 10.15 -15.61 -2.47
N GLU A 281 9.01 -14.93 -2.37
CA GLU A 281 7.66 -15.48 -2.59
C GLU A 281 7.44 -16.19 -3.93
N PRO A 282 8.05 -15.76 -5.06
CA PRO A 282 7.90 -16.46 -6.33
C PRO A 282 8.53 -17.87 -6.36
N PHE A 283 9.28 -18.26 -5.34
CA PHE A 283 10.05 -19.50 -5.32
C PHE A 283 9.47 -20.53 -4.35
N ASP A 284 9.56 -21.80 -4.73
CA ASP A 284 9.09 -22.91 -3.92
C ASP A 284 10.13 -23.38 -2.89
N GLY A 285 9.65 -23.98 -1.80
CA GLY A 285 10.49 -24.65 -0.80
C GLY A 285 10.65 -23.85 0.50
N GLY A 286 11.63 -24.24 1.31
CA GLY A 286 11.97 -23.51 2.53
C GLY A 286 12.78 -22.25 2.21
N LEU A 287 12.95 -21.38 3.21
CA LEU A 287 13.62 -20.09 3.08
C LEU A 287 15.02 -20.19 2.43
N ASN A 288 15.77 -21.25 2.75
CA ASN A 288 17.10 -21.49 2.18
C ASN A 288 17.05 -21.94 0.70
N GLU A 289 16.01 -22.67 0.30
CA GLU A 289 15.80 -23.06 -1.10
C GLU A 289 15.32 -21.86 -1.92
N GLN A 290 14.42 -21.05 -1.37
CA GLN A 290 13.94 -19.81 -1.98
C GLN A 290 15.09 -18.81 -2.17
N LEU A 291 15.91 -18.59 -1.15
CA LEU A 291 17.07 -17.70 -1.24
C LEU A 291 18.06 -18.18 -2.33
N ARG A 292 18.32 -19.49 -2.42
CA ARG A 292 19.20 -20.05 -3.46
C ARG A 292 18.66 -19.80 -4.87
N GLN A 293 17.34 -19.96 -5.06
CA GLN A 293 16.69 -19.66 -6.34
C GLN A 293 16.74 -18.17 -6.65
N LEU A 294 16.40 -17.30 -5.69
CA LEU A 294 16.50 -15.85 -5.85
C LEU A 294 17.91 -15.42 -6.27
N VAL A 295 18.94 -15.89 -5.56
CA VAL A 295 20.35 -15.59 -5.87
C VAL A 295 20.69 -16.03 -7.29
N HIS A 296 20.27 -17.23 -7.71
CA HIS A 296 20.49 -17.74 -9.06
C HIS A 296 19.83 -16.86 -10.13
N HIS A 297 18.57 -16.48 -9.94
CA HIS A 297 17.83 -15.62 -10.87
C HIS A 297 18.42 -14.20 -10.94
N LEU A 298 18.78 -13.62 -9.80
CA LEU A 298 19.43 -12.32 -9.73
C LEU A 298 20.78 -12.36 -10.45
N GLN A 299 21.63 -13.36 -10.18
CA GLN A 299 22.94 -13.53 -10.81
C GLN A 299 22.85 -13.52 -12.34
N ASN A 300 21.88 -14.26 -12.87
CA ASN A 300 21.66 -14.42 -14.31
C ASN A 300 20.83 -13.28 -14.95
N GLN A 301 20.47 -12.24 -14.18
CA GLN A 301 19.61 -11.14 -14.63
C GLN A 301 18.27 -11.63 -15.22
N SER A 302 17.75 -12.74 -14.67
CA SER A 302 16.52 -13.40 -15.13
C SER A 302 15.38 -13.29 -14.13
N PHE A 303 15.55 -12.55 -13.02
CA PHE A 303 14.47 -12.28 -12.10
C PHE A 303 13.41 -11.41 -12.77
N GLN A 304 12.17 -11.89 -12.80
CA GLN A 304 11.00 -11.15 -13.22
C GLN A 304 9.97 -11.25 -12.11
N ALA A 305 9.54 -10.10 -11.59
CA ALA A 305 8.44 -10.08 -10.65
C ALA A 305 7.18 -10.62 -11.35
N PRO A 306 6.44 -11.55 -10.73
CA PRO A 306 5.12 -11.95 -11.22
C PRO A 306 4.18 -10.75 -11.39
N GLU A 307 3.22 -10.85 -12.30
CA GLU A 307 2.19 -9.81 -12.48
C GLU A 307 1.31 -9.66 -11.23
N HIS A 308 1.12 -10.77 -10.51
CA HIS A 308 0.45 -10.83 -9.22
C HIS A 308 1.40 -11.42 -8.18
N VAL A 309 1.76 -10.61 -7.19
CA VAL A 309 2.67 -11.00 -6.12
C VAL A 309 1.87 -11.19 -4.82
N ALA A 310 2.20 -12.23 -4.06
CA ALA A 310 1.54 -12.52 -2.78
C ALA A 310 1.94 -11.51 -1.69
N ASP A 311 3.15 -10.96 -1.80
CA ASP A 311 3.67 -9.91 -0.94
C ASP A 311 4.38 -8.84 -1.78
N ASP A 312 4.61 -7.68 -1.17
CA ASP A 312 5.27 -6.56 -1.80
C ASP A 312 6.71 -6.91 -2.21
N ILE A 313 7.18 -6.39 -3.35
CA ILE A 313 8.55 -6.61 -3.80
C ILE A 313 9.22 -5.25 -4.05
N ALA A 314 10.24 -4.97 -3.25
CA ALA A 314 11.22 -3.93 -3.51
C ALA A 314 12.59 -4.54 -3.77
N ILE A 315 13.28 -4.05 -4.79
CA ILE A 315 14.69 -4.39 -5.07
C ILE A 315 15.44 -3.11 -5.37
N LEU A 316 16.61 -2.95 -4.76
CA LEU A 316 17.58 -1.91 -5.07
C LEU A 316 18.93 -2.54 -5.38
N SER A 317 19.49 -2.22 -6.55
CA SER A 317 20.80 -2.68 -6.96
C SER A 317 21.74 -1.53 -7.28
N LEU A 318 22.95 -1.61 -6.75
CA LEU A 318 24.08 -0.75 -7.08
C LEU A 318 25.09 -1.56 -7.89
N ARG A 319 25.19 -1.26 -9.19
CA ARG A 319 26.10 -1.94 -10.12
C ARG A 319 27.24 -1.01 -10.52
N ARG A 320 28.47 -1.41 -10.23
CA ARG A 320 29.68 -0.75 -10.75
C ARG A 320 29.91 -1.17 -12.20
N ILE A 321 30.05 -0.21 -13.12
CA ILE A 321 30.21 -0.46 -14.56
C ILE A 321 31.69 -0.74 -14.92
N ASN A 322 32.61 0.08 -14.38
CA ASN A 322 34.05 0.05 -14.68
C ASN A 322 34.88 0.10 -13.40
#